data_AF-A0A813B975-F1
#
_entry.id   AF-A0A813B975-F1
#
_cell.length_a   1.000
_cell.length_b   1.000
_cell.length_c   1.000
_cell.angle_alpha   90.00
_cell.angle_beta   90.00
_cell.angle_gamma   90.00
#
_symmetry.space_group_name_H-M   'P 1'
#
loop_
_entity.id
_entity.type
_entity.pdbx_description
1 polymer ?
#
loop_
_entity_poly.entity_id
_entity_poly.type
_entity_poly.pdbx_seq_one_letter_code
_entity_poly.pdbx_strand_id
1 'polypeptide(L)'
;MDNGPQPAAQAGMAQGAAAQLSADDVDRLVKQRLEQAFHGVFRKLVDTTERAAQAAEASASTNRLESLTKSLKVEFWKPASREEELKSWKEWAFQFTNWLVSNDPSFEADLAGIDLEKEIDHALLPSEQEARSQRLFGVLCNVLKGRPLLLVKQAADIKNGLEAWRILRREMEPRERAHALAMVRQLEALKVYESSTGKAFPEELVLATVVTGLKEPLRSQVQLQMQPTTKYSDIGEWVL
;
A
#
# COMPACT_ATOMS: atom_id res chain seq x y z
N MET A 1 -70.05 16.41 40.06
CA MET A 1 -71.38 16.45 40.71
C MET A 1 -71.12 15.92 42.10
N ASP A 2 -71.11 16.65 43.20
CA ASP A 2 -71.78 17.86 43.68
C ASP A 2 -71.21 17.95 45.13
N ASN A 3 -70.64 19.03 45.67
CA ASN A 3 -71.26 20.26 46.16
C ASN A 3 -70.14 21.04 46.92
N GLY A 4 -70.10 22.38 46.89
CA GLY A 4 -69.25 23.22 47.78
C GLY A 4 -69.85 23.33 49.20
N PRO A 5 -69.40 24.22 50.13
CA PRO A 5 -68.35 25.25 50.11
C PRO A 5 -67.38 25.26 51.36
N GLN A 6 -66.38 26.15 51.35
CA GLN A 6 -65.50 26.58 52.49
C GLN A 6 -66.28 27.30 53.63
N PRO A 7 -65.69 27.73 54.79
CA PRO A 7 -64.36 27.50 55.42
C PRO A 7 -64.45 27.22 56.96
N ALA A 8 -63.34 26.82 57.61
CA ALA A 8 -63.15 27.05 59.05
C ALA A 8 -61.66 27.20 59.39
N ALA A 9 -61.32 28.37 59.93
CA ALA A 9 -60.01 28.73 60.42
C ALA A 9 -59.72 28.04 61.76
N GLN A 10 -58.50 27.50 61.91
CA GLN A 10 -57.86 27.39 63.21
C GLN A 10 -56.44 27.94 63.10
N ALA A 11 -56.29 29.13 63.68
CA ALA A 11 -55.03 29.79 63.91
C ALA A 11 -54.26 29.05 65.01
N GLY A 12 -53.17 28.40 64.62
CA GLY A 12 -52.08 28.00 65.52
C GLY A 12 -50.91 28.96 65.30
N MET A 13 -50.75 29.91 66.22
CA MET A 13 -49.60 30.80 66.28
C MET A 13 -48.35 29.97 66.63
N ALA A 14 -47.36 29.96 65.73
CA ALA A 14 -45.97 29.68 66.08
C ALA A 14 -45.13 30.82 65.47
N GLN A 15 -44.97 31.88 66.26
CA GLN A 15 -44.01 32.94 66.02
C GLN A 15 -42.58 32.39 66.16
N GLY A 16 -41.70 32.85 65.27
CA GLY A 16 -40.35 33.25 65.66
C GLY A 16 -39.24 32.19 65.59
N ALA A 17 -38.62 32.07 64.42
CA ALA A 17 -37.16 31.99 64.30
C ALA A 17 -36.76 32.29 62.83
N ALA A 18 -37.09 33.49 62.34
CA ALA A 18 -36.32 34.06 61.25
C ALA A 18 -34.94 34.40 61.85
N ALA A 19 -34.01 33.43 61.80
CA ALA A 19 -32.62 33.70 62.07
C ALA A 19 -32.20 34.84 61.12
N GLN A 20 -32.05 36.04 61.65
CA GLN A 20 -31.36 37.11 60.96
C GLN A 20 -29.94 36.60 60.73
N LEU A 21 -29.71 36.03 59.54
CA LEU A 21 -28.38 35.80 59.03
C LEU A 21 -27.65 37.12 59.20
N SER A 22 -26.59 37.13 60.01
CA SER A 22 -25.79 38.33 60.19
C SER A 22 -25.27 38.74 58.81
N ALA A 23 -25.06 40.04 58.59
CA ALA A 23 -24.55 40.53 57.31
C ALA A 23 -23.24 39.78 56.92
N ASP A 24 -22.46 39.37 57.91
CA ASP A 24 -21.23 38.58 57.74
C ASP A 24 -21.48 37.14 57.25
N ASP A 25 -22.58 36.50 57.65
CA ASP A 25 -22.93 35.14 57.20
C ASP A 25 -23.43 35.13 55.74
N VAL A 26 -24.19 36.16 55.37
CA VAL A 26 -24.62 36.37 53.98
C VAL A 26 -23.42 36.64 53.10
N ASP A 27 -22.50 37.51 53.54
CA ASP A 27 -21.30 37.86 52.79
C ASP A 27 -20.36 36.65 52.60
N ARG A 28 -20.21 35.82 53.64
CA ARG A 28 -19.44 34.57 53.56
C ARG A 28 -20.05 33.54 52.61
N LEU A 29 -21.38 33.41 52.60
CA LEU A 29 -22.09 32.49 51.69
C LEU A 29 -22.03 32.98 50.23
N VAL A 30 -22.21 34.29 50.01
CA VAL A 30 -22.08 34.92 48.69
C VAL A 30 -20.66 34.71 48.15
N LYS A 31 -19.64 34.93 48.99
CA LYS A 31 -18.24 34.69 48.64
C LYS A 31 -17.97 33.22 48.27
N GLN A 32 -18.47 32.27 49.05
CA GLN A 32 -18.31 30.84 48.77
C GLN A 32 -18.98 30.41 47.46
N ARG A 33 -20.18 30.95 47.16
CA ARG A 33 -20.90 30.67 45.91
C ARG A 33 -20.20 31.29 44.69
N LEU A 34 -19.67 32.51 44.84
CA LEU A 34 -18.86 33.17 43.81
C LEU A 34 -17.58 32.38 43.53
N GLU A 35 -16.87 31.93 44.56
CA GLU A 35 -15.66 31.11 44.39
C GLU A 35 -15.99 29.78 43.70
N GLN A 36 -17.06 29.08 44.09
CA GLN A 36 -17.47 27.84 43.43
C GLN A 36 -17.87 28.05 41.97
N ALA A 37 -18.63 29.11 41.68
CA ALA A 37 -19.02 29.46 40.31
C ALA A 37 -17.78 29.82 39.48
N PHE A 38 -16.82 30.56 40.05
CA PHE A 38 -15.60 30.95 39.38
C PHE A 38 -14.70 29.75 39.06
N HIS A 39 -14.49 28.84 40.01
CA HIS A 39 -13.72 27.62 39.79
C HIS A 39 -14.40 26.67 38.79
N GLY A 40 -15.73 26.58 38.81
CA GLY A 40 -16.50 25.79 37.85
C GLY A 40 -16.42 26.34 36.42
N VAL A 41 -16.54 27.65 36.26
CA VAL A 41 -16.42 28.33 34.96
C VAL A 41 -14.98 28.24 34.44
N PHE A 42 -13.98 28.46 35.30
CA PHE A 42 -12.56 28.37 34.91
C PHE A 42 -12.19 26.95 34.47
N ARG A 43 -12.59 25.92 35.22
CA ARG A 43 -12.34 24.51 34.82
C ARG A 43 -13.00 24.17 33.49
N LYS A 44 -14.27 24.57 33.31
CA LYS A 44 -14.98 24.35 32.05
C LYS A 44 -14.31 25.07 30.88
N LEU A 45 -13.82 26.30 31.09
CA LEU A 45 -13.09 27.07 30.08
C LEU A 45 -11.77 26.36 29.72
N VAL A 46 -11.00 25.91 30.70
CA VAL A 46 -9.75 25.16 30.49
C VAL A 46 -10.02 23.88 29.71
N ASP A 47 -10.99 23.05 30.12
CA ASP A 47 -11.31 21.79 29.43
C ASP A 47 -11.76 22.02 27.98
N THR A 48 -12.56 23.07 27.73
CA THR A 48 -13.00 23.41 26.37
C THR A 48 -11.85 23.95 25.51
N THR A 49 -10.93 24.73 26.10
CA THR A 49 -9.77 25.27 25.41
C THR A 49 -8.78 24.17 25.07
N GLU A 50 -8.54 23.24 26.00
CA GLU A 50 -7.64 22.10 25.80
C GLU A 50 -8.17 21.15 24.72
N ARG A 51 -9.47 20.83 24.75
CA ARG A 51 -10.09 20.00 23.69
C ARG A 51 -10.08 20.70 22.34
N ALA A 52 -10.31 22.01 22.30
CA ALA A 52 -10.23 22.79 21.06
C ALA A 52 -8.79 22.85 20.52
N ALA A 53 -7.79 23.01 21.40
CA ALA A 53 -6.39 22.99 21.03
C ALA A 53 -5.97 21.60 20.47
N GLN A 54 -6.34 20.51 21.15
CA GLN A 54 -6.06 19.14 20.67
C GLN A 54 -6.73 18.85 19.31
N ALA A 55 -7.98 19.30 19.13
CA ALA A 55 -8.67 19.14 17.85
C ALA A 55 -8.02 19.98 16.73
N ALA A 56 -7.57 21.19 17.03
CA ALA A 56 -6.83 22.05 16.11
C ALA A 56 -5.46 21.44 15.73
N GLU A 57 -4.74 20.85 16.68
CA GLU A 57 -3.47 20.16 16.43
C GLU A 57 -3.64 18.87 15.61
N ALA A 58 -4.69 18.09 15.87
CA ALA A 58 -5.02 16.88 15.10
C ALA A 58 -5.40 17.21 13.65
N SER A 59 -6.17 18.28 13.44
CA SER A 59 -6.53 18.74 12.09
C SER A 59 -5.34 19.39 11.37
N ALA A 60 -4.51 20.16 12.07
CA ALA A 60 -3.28 20.73 11.51
C ALA A 60 -2.26 19.65 11.10
N SER A 61 -2.09 18.59 11.90
CA SER A 61 -1.21 17.47 11.57
C SER A 61 -1.73 16.66 10.38
N THR A 62 -3.03 16.41 10.31
CA THR A 62 -3.67 15.76 9.15
C THR A 62 -3.48 16.58 7.87
N ASN A 63 -3.74 17.88 7.91
CA ASN A 63 -3.53 18.79 6.77
C ASN A 63 -2.06 18.84 6.35
N ARG A 64 -1.13 18.80 7.32
CA ARG A 64 0.31 18.77 7.05
C ARG A 64 0.73 17.48 6.36
N LEU A 65 0.23 16.33 6.81
CA LEU A 65 0.47 15.04 6.17
C LEU A 65 -0.09 15.01 4.74
N GLU A 66 -1.32 15.48 4.55
CA GLU A 66 -1.94 15.56 3.22
C GLU A 66 -1.15 16.47 2.27
N SER A 67 -0.66 17.61 2.77
CA SER A 67 0.21 18.52 2.02
C SER A 67 1.56 17.89 1.66
N LEU A 68 2.17 17.12 2.58
CA LEU A 68 3.43 16.42 2.33
C LEU A 68 3.25 15.37 1.24
N THR A 69 2.18 14.59 1.31
CA THR A 69 1.89 13.54 0.33
C THR A 69 1.62 14.11 -1.07
N LYS A 70 0.86 15.20 -1.17
CA LYS A 70 0.64 15.92 -2.44
C LYS A 70 1.93 16.50 -3.04
N SER A 71 2.94 16.77 -2.22
CA SER A 71 4.22 17.31 -2.66
C SER A 71 5.20 16.24 -3.18
N LEU A 72 4.95 14.96 -2.90
CA LEU A 72 5.78 13.88 -3.39
C LEU A 72 5.66 13.80 -4.91
N LYS A 73 6.78 13.98 -5.61
CA LYS A 73 6.86 13.80 -7.05
C LYS A 73 7.12 12.34 -7.36
N VAL A 74 6.42 11.83 -8.36
CA VAL A 74 6.76 10.55 -8.96
C VAL A 74 7.92 10.74 -9.95
N GLU A 75 8.97 9.95 -9.77
CA GLU A 75 10.14 10.00 -10.64
C GLU A 75 9.89 9.28 -11.96
N PHE A 76 10.43 9.84 -13.03
CA PHE A 76 10.38 9.21 -14.34
C PHE A 76 11.29 7.99 -14.38
N TRP A 77 10.79 6.87 -14.91
CA TRP A 77 11.61 5.69 -15.17
C TRP A 77 12.07 5.65 -16.62
N LYS A 78 13.39 5.73 -16.81
CA LYS A 78 14.03 5.93 -18.12
C LYS A 78 15.21 4.96 -18.36
N PRO A 79 15.04 3.64 -18.17
CA PRO A 79 16.14 2.70 -18.37
C PRO A 79 16.63 2.75 -19.82
N ALA A 80 17.94 2.76 -20.02
CA ALA A 80 18.58 2.85 -21.33
C ALA A 80 18.67 1.49 -22.05
N SER A 81 18.59 0.38 -21.30
CA SER A 81 18.66 -0.98 -21.84
C SER A 81 17.76 -1.96 -21.10
N ARG A 82 17.54 -3.15 -21.70
CA ARG A 82 16.79 -4.25 -21.07
C ARG A 82 17.42 -4.72 -19.77
N GLU A 83 18.74 -4.70 -19.67
CA GLU A 83 19.44 -5.10 -18.45
C GLU A 83 19.18 -4.10 -17.32
N GLU A 84 19.24 -2.80 -17.63
CA GLU A 84 18.94 -1.74 -16.68
C GLU A 84 17.47 -1.73 -16.25
N GLU A 85 16.54 -2.04 -17.17
CA GLU A 85 15.12 -2.27 -16.85
C GLU A 85 15.01 -3.31 -15.72
N LEU A 86 15.58 -4.50 -15.92
CA LEU A 86 15.47 -5.60 -14.95
C LEU A 86 16.17 -5.30 -13.62
N LYS A 87 17.32 -4.61 -13.66
CA LYS A 87 18.09 -4.25 -12.47
C LYS A 87 17.39 -3.21 -11.61
N SER A 88 16.77 -2.20 -12.23
CA SER A 88 16.14 -1.07 -11.53
C SER A 88 14.65 -1.28 -11.24
N TRP A 89 14.01 -2.28 -11.87
CA TRP A 89 12.58 -2.54 -11.78
C TRP A 89 12.05 -2.63 -10.35
N LYS A 90 12.65 -3.47 -9.50
CA LYS A 90 12.12 -3.73 -8.15
C LYS A 90 12.08 -2.46 -7.30
N GLU A 91 13.14 -1.67 -7.35
CA GLU A 91 13.24 -0.41 -6.62
C GLU A 91 12.24 0.61 -7.15
N TRP A 92 12.20 0.80 -8.47
CA TRP A 92 11.27 1.74 -9.08
C TRP A 92 9.81 1.37 -8.83
N ALA A 93 9.45 0.08 -9.01
CA ALA A 93 8.10 -0.40 -8.79
C ALA A 93 7.66 -0.18 -7.33
N PHE A 94 8.55 -0.44 -6.37
CA PHE A 94 8.29 -0.19 -4.95
C PHE A 94 8.07 1.31 -4.65
N GLN A 95 8.91 2.19 -5.18
CA GLN A 95 8.74 3.64 -5.00
C GLN A 95 7.43 4.13 -5.65
N PHE A 96 7.14 3.64 -6.86
CA PHE A 96 5.94 3.98 -7.60
C PHE A 96 4.65 3.55 -6.87
N THR A 97 4.58 2.30 -6.39
CA THR A 97 3.38 1.81 -5.70
C THR A 97 3.16 2.53 -4.37
N ASN A 98 4.22 2.79 -3.60
CA ASN A 98 4.11 3.58 -2.36
C ASN A 98 3.62 4.99 -2.63
N TRP A 99 4.15 5.65 -3.67
CA TRP A 99 3.67 6.97 -4.08
C TRP A 99 2.19 6.91 -4.48
N LEU A 100 1.79 5.92 -5.26
CA LEU A 100 0.42 5.76 -5.73
C LEU A 100 -0.56 5.56 -4.58
N VAL A 101 -0.27 4.63 -3.66
CA VAL A 101 -1.10 4.33 -2.47
C VAL A 101 -1.16 5.51 -1.50
N SER A 102 -0.07 6.27 -1.37
CA SER A 102 -0.07 7.48 -0.55
C SER A 102 -1.05 8.53 -1.12
N ASN A 103 -1.20 8.62 -2.44
CA ASN A 103 -2.13 9.55 -3.09
C ASN A 103 -3.58 9.04 -3.11
N ASP A 104 -3.79 7.74 -3.31
CA ASP A 104 -5.10 7.09 -3.25
C ASP A 104 -4.95 5.67 -2.65
N PRO A 105 -5.33 5.47 -1.37
CA PRO A 105 -5.16 4.20 -0.66
C PRO A 105 -5.90 3.02 -1.32
N SER A 106 -6.92 3.28 -2.13
CA SER A 106 -7.69 2.24 -2.81
C SER A 106 -6.84 1.41 -3.78
N PHE A 107 -5.72 1.98 -4.27
CA PHE A 107 -4.79 1.26 -5.13
C PHE A 107 -4.10 0.09 -4.41
N GLU A 108 -4.01 0.08 -3.08
CA GLU A 108 -3.38 -1.03 -2.36
C GLU A 108 -4.13 -2.35 -2.63
N ALA A 109 -5.47 -2.32 -2.46
CA ALA A 109 -6.32 -3.47 -2.74
C ALA A 109 -6.36 -3.82 -4.23
N ASP A 110 -6.46 -2.80 -5.10
CA ASP A 110 -6.49 -3.02 -6.55
C ASP A 110 -5.21 -3.70 -7.06
N LEU A 111 -4.03 -3.24 -6.62
CA LEU A 111 -2.75 -3.78 -7.06
C LEU A 111 -2.45 -5.16 -6.47
N ALA A 112 -2.86 -5.41 -5.21
CA ALA A 112 -2.69 -6.70 -4.55
C ALA A 112 -3.55 -7.80 -5.20
N GLY A 113 -4.72 -7.46 -5.74
CA GLY A 113 -5.63 -8.39 -6.40
C GLY A 113 -5.22 -8.83 -7.81
N ILE A 114 -4.12 -8.29 -8.36
CA ILE A 114 -3.68 -8.57 -9.72
C ILE A 114 -3.02 -9.96 -9.80
N ASP A 115 -3.65 -10.84 -10.56
CA ASP A 115 -3.07 -12.09 -11.04
C ASP A 115 -2.27 -11.82 -12.32
N LEU A 116 -0.98 -12.20 -12.34
CA LEU A 116 -0.10 -11.96 -13.49
C LEU A 116 -0.44 -12.84 -14.70
N GLU A 117 -1.12 -13.97 -14.50
CA GLU A 117 -1.43 -14.92 -15.58
C GLU A 117 -2.81 -14.68 -16.19
N LYS A 118 -3.69 -13.92 -15.51
CA LYS A 118 -5.05 -13.63 -15.96
C LYS A 118 -5.17 -12.18 -16.43
N GLU A 119 -5.60 -12.00 -17.68
CA GLU A 119 -5.90 -10.68 -18.22
C GLU A 119 -7.08 -10.02 -17.47
N ILE A 120 -6.94 -8.72 -17.24
CA ILE A 120 -7.95 -7.91 -16.57
C ILE A 120 -8.84 -7.27 -17.63
N ASP A 121 -10.06 -7.78 -17.76
CA ASP A 121 -11.08 -7.15 -18.61
C ASP A 121 -11.67 -5.92 -17.90
N HIS A 122 -11.44 -4.75 -18.49
CA HIS A 122 -11.91 -3.47 -17.97
C HIS A 122 -13.43 -3.38 -17.87
N ALA A 123 -14.17 -4.05 -18.76
CA ALA A 123 -15.63 -4.02 -18.78
C ALA A 123 -16.27 -4.77 -17.61
N LEU A 124 -15.50 -5.64 -16.93
CA LEU A 124 -15.95 -6.41 -15.77
C LEU A 124 -15.62 -5.70 -14.44
N LEU A 125 -14.92 -4.56 -14.49
CA LEU A 125 -14.57 -3.80 -13.29
C LEU A 125 -15.77 -2.99 -12.78
N PRO A 126 -15.95 -2.86 -11.45
CA PRO A 126 -16.85 -1.88 -10.87
C PRO A 126 -16.47 -0.46 -11.31
N SER A 127 -17.45 0.43 -11.49
CA SER A 127 -17.26 1.78 -12.04
C SER A 127 -16.20 2.62 -11.30
N GLU A 128 -16.08 2.46 -9.98
CA GLU A 128 -15.05 3.18 -9.21
C GLU A 128 -13.64 2.64 -9.49
N GLN A 129 -13.51 1.31 -9.60
CA GLN A 129 -12.24 0.65 -9.93
C GLN A 129 -11.84 0.92 -11.37
N GLU A 130 -12.82 0.99 -12.28
CA GLU A 130 -12.64 1.44 -13.66
C GLU A 130 -12.03 2.84 -13.72
N ALA A 131 -12.62 3.81 -13.03
CA ALA A 131 -12.12 5.18 -13.00
C ALA A 131 -10.68 5.26 -12.43
N ARG A 132 -10.37 4.47 -11.40
CA ARG A 132 -9.00 4.36 -10.86
C ARG A 132 -8.04 3.71 -11.85
N SER A 133 -8.46 2.66 -12.55
CA SER A 133 -7.69 2.01 -13.61
C SER A 133 -7.33 3.00 -14.73
N GLN A 134 -8.28 3.80 -15.20
CA GLN A 134 -8.03 4.84 -16.20
C GLN A 134 -7.04 5.92 -15.72
N ARG A 135 -7.12 6.32 -14.45
CA ARG A 135 -6.15 7.25 -13.85
C ARG A 135 -4.75 6.63 -13.80
N LEU A 136 -4.65 5.38 -13.35
CA LEU A 136 -3.39 4.64 -13.31
C LEU A 136 -2.74 4.56 -14.70
N PHE A 137 -3.53 4.29 -15.75
CA PHE A 137 -3.04 4.29 -17.13
C PHE A 137 -2.41 5.64 -17.50
N GLY A 138 -3.10 6.74 -17.22
CA GLY A 138 -2.59 8.10 -17.47
C GLY A 138 -1.29 8.40 -16.72
N VAL A 139 -1.20 7.97 -15.45
CA VAL A 139 0.04 8.10 -14.66
C VAL A 139 1.17 7.28 -15.28
N LEU A 140 0.94 6.00 -15.60
CA LEU A 140 1.94 5.11 -16.20
C LEU A 140 2.49 5.68 -17.52
N CYS A 141 1.62 6.21 -18.39
CA CYS A 141 2.05 6.85 -19.62
C CYS A 141 2.96 8.08 -19.40
N ASN A 142 2.79 8.79 -18.29
CA ASN A 142 3.61 9.95 -17.97
C ASN A 142 4.96 9.55 -17.37
N VAL A 143 4.97 8.59 -16.46
CA VAL A 143 6.19 8.24 -15.69
C VAL A 143 7.13 7.32 -16.45
N LEU A 144 6.60 6.45 -17.32
CA LEU A 144 7.40 5.52 -18.11
C LEU A 144 7.96 6.17 -19.37
N LYS A 145 9.17 5.76 -19.76
CA LYS A 145 9.82 6.12 -21.03
C LYS A 145 10.33 4.87 -21.75
N GLY A 146 10.69 5.02 -23.03
CA GLY A 146 11.28 3.95 -23.83
C GLY A 146 10.38 2.72 -24.00
N ARG A 147 10.99 1.53 -23.96
CA ARG A 147 10.30 0.23 -24.11
C ARG A 147 9.23 -0.03 -23.05
N PRO A 148 9.42 0.25 -21.74
CA PRO A 148 8.36 0.13 -20.74
C PRO A 148 7.06 0.87 -21.10
N LEU A 149 7.18 2.07 -21.67
CA LEU A 149 6.02 2.83 -22.14
C LEU A 149 5.29 2.14 -23.30
N LEU A 150 6.03 1.48 -24.20
CA LEU A 150 5.42 0.72 -25.31
C LEU A 150 4.62 -0.48 -24.82
N LEU A 151 5.04 -1.13 -23.73
CA LEU A 151 4.28 -2.23 -23.10
C LEU A 151 2.95 -1.72 -22.55
N VAL A 152 2.96 -0.62 -21.81
CA VAL A 152 1.74 -0.02 -21.24
C VAL A 152 0.77 0.44 -22.33
N LYS A 153 1.29 0.94 -23.46
CA LYS A 153 0.46 1.36 -24.60
C LYS A 153 -0.32 0.22 -25.27
N GLN A 154 -0.04 -1.04 -24.95
CA GLN A 154 -0.83 -2.18 -25.44
C GLN A 154 -2.28 -2.14 -24.92
N ALA A 155 -2.51 -1.53 -23.76
CA ALA A 155 -3.84 -1.39 -23.14
C ALA A 155 -4.46 0.01 -23.37
N ALA A 156 -4.08 0.70 -24.45
CA ALA A 156 -4.45 2.10 -24.69
C ALA A 156 -5.87 2.31 -25.23
N ASP A 157 -6.46 1.27 -25.82
CA ASP A 157 -7.80 1.26 -26.42
C ASP A 157 -8.89 1.70 -25.44
N ILE A 158 -8.90 1.10 -24.24
CA ILE A 158 -9.84 1.42 -23.16
C ILE A 158 -9.15 2.07 -21.95
N LYS A 159 -7.86 2.41 -22.09
CA LYS A 159 -7.01 3.00 -21.04
C LYS A 159 -6.99 2.17 -19.76
N ASN A 160 -6.85 0.85 -19.90
CA ASN A 160 -6.87 -0.06 -18.76
C ASN A 160 -5.52 -0.05 -18.02
N GLY A 161 -5.43 0.72 -16.94
CA GLY A 161 -4.20 0.88 -16.17
C GLY A 161 -3.82 -0.33 -15.34
N LEU A 162 -4.81 -1.08 -14.81
CA LEU A 162 -4.56 -2.30 -14.07
C LEU A 162 -3.98 -3.39 -14.98
N GLU A 163 -4.52 -3.53 -16.18
CA GLU A 163 -3.98 -4.45 -17.20
C GLU A 163 -2.60 -3.99 -17.68
N ALA A 164 -2.43 -2.68 -17.94
CA ALA A 164 -1.11 -2.14 -18.28
C ALA A 164 -0.05 -2.44 -17.20
N TRP A 165 -0.43 -2.31 -15.92
CA TRP A 165 0.45 -2.65 -14.80
C TRP A 165 0.74 -4.15 -14.74
N ARG A 166 -0.25 -5.01 -14.97
CA ARG A 166 -0.07 -6.47 -15.06
C ARG A 166 0.90 -6.86 -16.17
N ILE A 167 0.71 -6.33 -17.38
CA ILE A 167 1.61 -6.56 -18.54
C ILE A 167 3.04 -6.14 -18.19
N LEU A 168 3.19 -4.95 -17.60
CA LEU A 168 4.49 -4.43 -17.21
C LEU A 168 5.16 -5.32 -16.15
N ARG A 169 4.43 -5.71 -15.10
CA ARG A 169 4.92 -6.63 -14.06
C ARG A 169 5.33 -7.98 -14.64
N ARG A 170 4.49 -8.59 -15.49
CA ARG A 170 4.77 -9.88 -16.12
C ARG A 170 6.05 -9.86 -16.97
N GLU A 171 6.32 -8.74 -17.62
CA GLU A 171 7.51 -8.57 -18.46
C GLU A 171 8.77 -8.22 -17.66
N MET A 172 8.65 -7.54 -16.52
CA MET A 172 9.79 -7.04 -15.76
C MET A 172 10.15 -7.90 -14.54
N GLU A 173 9.18 -8.61 -13.97
CA GLU A 173 9.45 -9.52 -12.87
C GLU A 173 10.20 -10.74 -13.40
N PRO A 174 11.39 -11.04 -12.85
CA PRO A 174 12.12 -12.22 -13.24
C PRO A 174 11.24 -13.44 -12.94
N ARG A 175 10.92 -14.23 -13.98
CA ARG A 175 10.41 -15.61 -13.82
C ARG A 175 11.45 -16.53 -13.16
N GLU A 176 12.51 -15.98 -12.56
CA GLU A 176 13.65 -16.68 -12.00
C GLU A 176 13.27 -17.69 -10.93
N ARG A 177 12.12 -17.54 -10.25
CA ARG A 177 11.65 -18.62 -9.37
C ARG A 177 11.23 -19.86 -10.18
N ALA A 178 10.55 -19.68 -11.31
CA ALA A 178 10.18 -20.77 -12.21
C ALA A 178 11.40 -21.31 -12.99
N HIS A 179 12.33 -20.44 -13.42
CA HIS A 179 13.55 -20.87 -14.11
C HIS A 179 14.53 -21.59 -13.18
N ALA A 180 14.80 -21.04 -11.99
CA ALA A 180 15.64 -21.70 -10.98
C ALA A 180 14.99 -23.00 -10.49
N LEU A 181 13.66 -23.03 -10.29
CA LEU A 181 12.95 -24.26 -9.95
C LEU A 181 12.98 -25.27 -11.10
N ALA A 182 12.85 -24.84 -12.36
CA ALA A 182 12.97 -25.71 -13.52
C ALA A 182 14.38 -26.30 -13.64
N MET A 183 15.41 -25.48 -13.41
CA MET A 183 16.81 -25.92 -13.37
C MET A 183 17.04 -26.92 -12.23
N VAL A 184 16.54 -26.65 -11.02
CA VAL A 184 16.64 -27.58 -9.88
C VAL A 184 15.93 -28.90 -10.20
N ARG A 185 14.72 -28.86 -10.77
CA ARG A 185 13.98 -30.06 -11.18
C ARG A 185 14.72 -30.87 -12.26
N GLN A 186 15.37 -30.20 -13.20
CA GLN A 186 16.20 -30.88 -14.21
C GLN A 186 17.40 -31.56 -13.54
N LEU A 187 18.11 -30.88 -12.64
CA LEU A 187 19.22 -31.47 -11.88
C LEU A 187 18.77 -32.63 -10.98
N GLU A 188 17.58 -32.55 -10.38
CA GLU A 188 16.99 -33.66 -9.62
C GLU A 188 16.66 -34.86 -10.51
N ALA A 189 16.11 -34.63 -11.71
CA ALA A 189 15.83 -35.69 -12.67
C ALA A 189 17.12 -36.41 -13.12
N LEU A 190 18.24 -35.68 -13.27
CA LEU A 190 19.56 -36.28 -13.54
C LEU A 190 19.97 -37.25 -12.41
N LYS A 191 19.87 -36.81 -11.15
CA LYS A 191 20.22 -37.65 -9.99
C LYS A 191 19.35 -38.90 -9.86
N VAL A 192 18.07 -38.79 -10.18
CA VAL A 192 17.13 -39.92 -10.16
C VAL A 192 17.46 -40.92 -11.27
N TYR A 193 17.85 -40.46 -12.46
CA TYR A 193 18.29 -41.33 -13.54
C TYR A 193 19.54 -42.13 -13.15
N GLU A 194 20.55 -41.49 -12.56
CA GLU A 194 21.77 -42.18 -12.13
C GLU A 194 21.50 -43.21 -11.03
N SER A 195 20.60 -42.87 -10.10
CA SER A 195 20.18 -43.77 -9.01
C SER A 195 19.39 -44.99 -9.49
N SER A 196 18.60 -44.85 -10.56
CA SER A 196 17.74 -45.91 -11.09
C SER A 196 18.40 -46.79 -12.15
N THR A 197 19.34 -46.23 -12.92
CA THR A 197 20.03 -46.95 -13.99
C THR A 197 21.40 -47.50 -13.59
N GLY A 198 21.97 -47.01 -12.47
CA GLY A 198 23.30 -47.38 -12.00
C GLY A 198 24.43 -46.98 -12.97
N LYS A 199 24.12 -46.15 -13.98
CA LYS A 199 25.04 -45.68 -15.02
C LYS A 199 25.20 -44.18 -14.90
N ALA A 200 26.42 -43.70 -15.15
CA ALA A 200 26.70 -42.27 -15.24
C ALA A 200 25.86 -41.65 -16.36
N PHE A 201 25.36 -40.44 -16.10
CA PHE A 201 24.55 -39.73 -17.08
C PHE A 201 25.38 -39.39 -18.33
N PRO A 202 24.84 -39.57 -19.57
CA PRO A 202 25.56 -39.23 -20.79
C PRO A 202 26.00 -37.76 -20.82
N GLU A 203 27.28 -37.53 -21.14
CA GLU A 203 27.90 -36.21 -21.10
C GLU A 203 27.21 -35.20 -22.04
N GLU A 204 26.74 -35.66 -23.21
CA GLU A 204 25.98 -34.83 -24.16
C GLU A 204 24.68 -34.27 -23.57
N LEU A 205 24.00 -35.05 -22.74
CA LEU A 205 22.77 -34.62 -22.09
C LEU A 205 23.07 -33.67 -20.91
N VAL A 206 24.22 -33.82 -20.23
CA VAL A 206 24.69 -32.84 -19.23
C VAL A 206 24.94 -31.51 -19.92
N LEU A 207 25.70 -31.53 -21.02
CA LEU A 207 25.95 -30.34 -21.84
C LEU A 207 24.64 -29.69 -22.29
N ALA A 208 23.71 -30.46 -22.84
CA ALA A 208 22.41 -29.95 -23.28
C ALA A 208 21.63 -29.30 -22.11
N THR A 209 21.64 -29.92 -20.94
CA THR A 209 20.96 -29.39 -19.74
C THR A 209 21.59 -28.08 -19.27
N VAL A 210 22.92 -28.01 -19.23
CA VAL A 210 23.68 -26.82 -18.81
C VAL A 210 23.48 -25.67 -19.79
N VAL A 211 23.60 -25.92 -21.10
CA VAL A 211 23.41 -24.92 -22.16
C VAL A 211 21.97 -24.39 -22.15
N THR A 212 20.99 -25.26 -21.94
CA THR A 212 19.58 -24.87 -21.76
C THR A 212 19.38 -24.04 -20.48
N GLY A 213 20.22 -24.22 -19.46
CA GLY A 213 20.20 -23.42 -18.23
C GLY A 213 20.86 -22.04 -18.33
N LEU A 214 21.71 -21.79 -19.34
CA LEU A 214 22.38 -20.50 -19.52
C LEU A 214 21.38 -19.40 -19.91
N LYS A 215 21.57 -18.19 -19.39
CA LYS A 215 20.75 -16.99 -19.71
C LYS A 215 21.25 -16.32 -21.00
N GLU A 216 20.38 -15.71 -21.80
CA GLU A 216 20.81 -14.82 -22.89
C GLU A 216 21.52 -13.57 -22.33
N PRO A 217 22.59 -13.05 -22.99
CA PRO A 217 23.15 -13.45 -24.29
C PRO A 217 24.14 -14.62 -24.24
N LEU A 218 24.56 -15.06 -23.05
CA LEU A 218 25.57 -16.12 -22.86
C LEU A 218 25.17 -17.43 -23.52
N ARG A 219 23.88 -17.83 -23.43
CA ARG A 219 23.38 -19.02 -24.13
C ARG A 219 23.65 -18.96 -25.64
N SER A 220 23.37 -17.81 -26.26
CA SER A 220 23.56 -17.61 -27.70
C SER A 220 25.04 -17.63 -28.07
N GLN A 221 25.91 -17.09 -27.22
CA GLN A 221 27.36 -17.09 -27.43
C GLN A 221 27.95 -18.49 -27.31
N VAL A 222 27.54 -19.25 -26.28
CA VAL A 222 27.96 -20.64 -26.08
C VAL A 222 27.44 -21.53 -27.21
N GLN A 223 26.19 -21.39 -27.63
CA GLN A 223 25.65 -22.14 -28.77
C GLN A 223 26.39 -21.86 -30.08
N LEU A 224 26.88 -20.63 -30.29
CA LEU A 224 27.69 -20.30 -31.47
C LEU A 224 29.08 -20.95 -31.44
N GLN A 225 29.63 -21.19 -30.26
CA GLN A 225 30.96 -21.76 -30.03
C GLN A 225 30.95 -23.29 -29.96
N MET A 226 29.78 -23.90 -29.72
CA MET A 226 29.63 -25.35 -29.58
C MET A 226 29.94 -26.11 -30.87
N GLN A 227 30.73 -27.17 -30.73
CA GLN A 227 31.06 -28.15 -31.76
C GLN A 227 30.72 -29.57 -31.26
N PRO A 228 30.64 -30.59 -32.14
CA PRO A 228 30.34 -31.97 -31.73
C PRO A 228 31.34 -32.58 -30.73
N THR A 229 32.51 -31.96 -30.55
CA THR A 229 33.57 -32.39 -29.63
C THR A 229 33.62 -31.58 -28.33
N THR A 230 32.70 -30.62 -28.14
CA THR A 230 32.70 -29.74 -26.96
C THR A 230 32.39 -30.53 -25.70
N LYS A 231 33.22 -30.37 -24.68
CA LYS A 231 33.06 -30.99 -23.36
C LYS A 231 32.56 -29.98 -22.33
N TYR A 232 32.14 -30.48 -21.17
CA TYR A 232 31.69 -29.64 -20.07
C TYR A 232 32.76 -28.66 -19.57
N SER A 233 34.04 -29.06 -19.61
CA SER A 233 35.19 -28.19 -19.28
C SER A 233 35.24 -26.92 -20.12
N ASP A 234 34.92 -27.04 -21.41
CA ASP A 234 35.08 -25.97 -22.39
C ASP A 234 34.01 -24.90 -22.19
N ILE A 235 32.79 -25.32 -21.79
CA ILE A 235 31.72 -24.38 -21.41
C ILE A 235 32.13 -23.57 -20.18
N GLY A 236 32.81 -24.20 -19.21
CA GLY A 236 33.30 -23.50 -18.01
C GLY A 236 34.29 -22.38 -18.36
N GLU A 237 35.16 -22.60 -19.34
CA GLU A 237 36.12 -21.59 -19.83
C GLU A 237 35.46 -20.47 -20.63
N TRP A 238 34.30 -20.70 -21.25
CA TRP A 238 33.58 -19.66 -22.00
C TRP A 238 32.66 -18.80 -21.14
N VAL A 239 32.30 -19.27 -19.95
CA VAL A 239 31.36 -18.60 -19.03
C VAL A 239 32.09 -17.83 -17.92
N LEU A 240 33.33 -18.21 -17.58
CA LEU A 240 34.21 -17.53 -16.61
C LEU A 240 35.10 -16.48 -17.28
#